data_AF-A0A1I6UWH7-F1
#
_entry.id   AF-A0A1I6UWH7-F1
#
_cell.length_a   1.000
_cell.length_b   1.000
_cell.length_c   1.000
_cell.angle_alpha   90.00
_cell.angle_beta   90.00
_cell.angle_gamma   90.00
#
_symmetry.space_group_name_H-M   'P 1'
#
loop_
_entity.id
_entity.type
_entity.pdbx_description
1 polymer ?
#
loop_
_entity_poly.entity_id
_entity_poly.type
_entity_poly.pdbx_seq_one_letter_code
_entity_poly.pdbx_strand_id
1 'polypeptide(L)'
;MSKVNSTCSCPKFIITLIFTPIICHKFCTFVQKLGYKHFMVKAIFFDIDGTLVSFKTHRIPDSARKSIEMIRNKGIKVFIATGRHSSVINNLDDMEFDGYITMNGCYCLQGNDNVIFKKSIDQADVNSFIDYIQQKRELPCLFVEEHRLSFNYIDEDVKFLMSLLKQEMPQINDLDYYRDKELFQLTAFFKDSQEEEVMSLLPNCSAMRWYPTFADVIAKGVDKGVGIDQFCNYYGFSLEETMAFGDGGNDIEMLRHAGIGVAMGNAKEEIKQAADYVTDTVDDDGVLKALQHFGLV
;
A
#
# COMPACT_ATOMS: atom_id res chain seq x y z
N MET A 1 56.91 15.63 -27.09
CA MET A 1 56.41 15.90 -28.47
C MET A 1 55.18 15.04 -28.65
N SER A 2 53.98 15.47 -29.00
CA SER A 2 53.32 16.77 -29.18
C SER A 2 51.82 16.42 -29.34
N LYS A 3 50.96 17.29 -28.81
CA LYS A 3 49.50 17.22 -28.75
C LYS A 3 48.83 16.84 -30.08
N VAL A 4 47.69 16.15 -30.01
CA VAL A 4 46.59 16.32 -30.96
C VAL A 4 45.32 16.64 -30.16
N ASN A 5 44.87 17.89 -30.30
CA ASN A 5 43.56 18.39 -29.93
C ASN A 5 42.54 17.97 -31.00
N SER A 6 41.33 17.60 -30.60
CA SER A 6 40.16 17.69 -31.47
C SER A 6 39.10 18.54 -30.78
N THR A 7 38.96 19.78 -31.26
CA THR A 7 37.94 20.77 -30.93
C THR A 7 36.76 20.67 -31.90
N CYS A 8 35.52 20.73 -31.39
CA CYS A 8 34.35 21.30 -32.08
C CYS A 8 33.23 21.47 -31.03
N SER A 9 33.09 22.63 -30.40
CA SER A 9 32.38 23.84 -30.84
C SER A 9 30.85 23.73 -30.71
N CYS A 10 30.37 24.20 -29.55
CA CYS A 10 28.99 24.54 -29.23
C CYS A 10 28.51 25.73 -30.09
N PRO A 11 27.32 25.69 -30.73
CA PRO A 11 26.72 26.89 -31.29
C PRO A 11 25.86 27.59 -30.23
N LYS A 12 26.34 28.74 -29.75
CA LYS A 12 25.50 29.77 -29.12
C LYS A 12 24.53 30.32 -30.17
N PHE A 13 23.25 29.98 -30.07
CA PHE A 13 22.18 30.81 -30.63
C PHE A 13 21.47 31.51 -29.47
N ILE A 14 21.95 32.71 -29.16
CA ILE A 14 21.16 33.71 -28.43
C ILE A 14 20.13 34.21 -29.43
N ILE A 15 18.91 33.68 -29.35
CA ILE A 15 17.77 34.26 -30.04
C ILE A 15 17.12 35.23 -29.05
N THR A 16 17.45 36.51 -29.19
CA THR A 16 16.68 37.60 -28.59
C THR A 16 15.35 37.70 -29.34
N LEU A 17 14.36 36.91 -28.92
CA LEU A 17 12.99 37.03 -29.42
C LEU A 17 12.29 38.15 -28.65
N ILE A 18 12.06 39.27 -29.34
CA ILE A 18 11.14 40.32 -28.89
C ILE A 18 9.74 39.70 -28.90
N PHE A 19 9.22 39.38 -27.71
CA PHE A 19 7.89 38.81 -27.54
C PHE A 19 6.84 39.91 -27.77
N THR A 20 6.16 39.86 -28.91
CA THR A 20 4.83 40.48 -29.04
C THR A 20 3.78 39.52 -28.44
N PRO A 21 2.75 40.05 -27.74
CA PRO A 21 1.79 39.24 -26.97
C PRO A 21 1.03 38.19 -27.80
N ILE A 22 0.97 38.37 -29.13
CA ILE A 22 0.28 37.48 -30.07
C ILE A 22 1.04 36.17 -30.31
N ILE A 23 2.38 36.19 -30.24
CA ILE A 23 3.22 34.99 -30.48
C ILE A 23 3.21 34.08 -29.24
N CYS A 24 3.10 34.64 -28.04
CA CYS A 24 3.04 33.87 -26.79
C CYS A 24 1.78 32.99 -26.71
N HIS A 25 0.62 33.50 -27.17
CA HIS A 25 -0.63 32.75 -27.16
C HIS A 25 -0.66 31.60 -28.18
N LYS A 26 -0.02 31.79 -29.35
CA LYS A 26 0.12 30.73 -30.36
C LYS A 26 1.14 29.66 -29.98
N PHE A 27 2.18 30.01 -29.22
CA PHE A 27 3.15 29.03 -28.71
C PHE A 27 2.55 28.19 -27.57
N CYS A 28 1.78 28.82 -26.67
CA CYS A 28 1.08 28.12 -25.58
C CYS A 28 0.04 27.11 -26.12
N THR A 29 -0.70 27.49 -27.17
CA THR A 29 -1.66 26.60 -27.85
C THR A 29 -1.01 25.54 -28.74
N PHE A 30 0.23 25.76 -29.19
CA PHE A 30 1.00 24.76 -29.95
C PHE A 30 1.59 23.69 -29.01
N VAL A 31 2.06 24.07 -27.82
CA VAL A 31 2.49 23.10 -26.78
C VAL A 31 1.32 22.27 -26.26
N GLN A 32 0.11 22.84 -26.15
CA GLN A 32 -1.11 22.06 -25.82
C GLN A 32 -1.56 21.08 -26.92
N LYS A 33 -1.12 21.26 -28.17
CA LYS A 33 -1.49 20.39 -29.31
C LYS A 33 -0.45 19.32 -29.64
N LEU A 34 0.75 19.40 -29.08
CA LEU A 34 1.66 18.27 -28.94
C LEU A 34 1.14 17.49 -27.74
N GLY A 35 0.61 16.29 -27.94
CA GLY A 35 -0.12 15.48 -26.93
C GLY A 35 0.67 15.06 -25.69
N TYR A 36 1.26 15.99 -24.95
CA TYR A 36 1.63 15.84 -23.56
C TYR A 36 0.33 15.83 -22.77
N LYS A 37 -0.29 14.65 -22.62
CA LYS A 37 -1.16 14.40 -21.46
C LYS A 37 -0.34 14.83 -20.25
N HIS A 38 -0.69 15.96 -19.64
CA HIS A 38 -0.13 16.32 -18.36
C HIS A 38 -0.67 15.25 -17.39
N PHE A 39 0.14 14.22 -17.14
CA PHE A 39 -0.15 13.19 -16.17
C PHE A 39 -0.31 13.90 -14.82
N MET A 40 -1.55 14.01 -14.35
CA MET A 40 -1.87 14.70 -13.11
C MET A 40 -2.38 13.67 -12.13
N VAL A 41 -1.51 13.28 -11.20
CA VAL A 41 -1.88 12.43 -10.08
C VAL A 41 -2.92 13.18 -9.24
N LYS A 42 -4.07 12.54 -8.99
CA LYS A 42 -5.17 13.05 -8.17
C LYS A 42 -5.36 12.27 -6.89
N ALA A 43 -4.88 11.02 -6.84
CA ALA A 43 -4.96 10.15 -5.67
C ALA A 43 -3.64 9.44 -5.43
N ILE A 44 -3.18 9.42 -4.18
CA ILE A 44 -2.00 8.64 -3.79
C ILE A 44 -2.35 7.70 -2.65
N PHE A 45 -1.99 6.43 -2.81
CA PHE A 45 -2.20 5.37 -1.83
C PHE A 45 -0.86 4.99 -1.20
N PHE A 46 -0.80 4.95 0.12
CA PHE A 46 0.43 4.64 0.84
C PHE A 46 0.22 3.42 1.73
N ASP A 47 1.10 2.42 1.62
CA ASP A 47 1.27 1.46 2.69
C ASP A 47 1.82 2.11 3.97
N ILE A 48 1.61 1.45 5.11
CA ILE A 48 2.08 1.92 6.41
C ILE A 48 3.49 1.38 6.71
N ASP A 49 3.63 0.08 6.91
CA ASP A 49 4.76 -0.50 7.64
C ASP A 49 5.93 -0.79 6.72
N GLY A 50 7.00 0.01 6.83
CA GLY A 50 8.13 -0.06 5.89
C GLY A 50 8.00 0.94 4.74
N THR A 51 6.85 1.62 4.62
CA THR A 51 6.59 2.66 3.62
C THR A 51 6.44 4.05 4.23
N LEU A 52 5.39 4.31 5.02
CA LEU A 52 5.25 5.56 5.77
C LEU A 52 5.94 5.50 7.13
N VAL A 53 5.87 4.35 7.80
CA VAL A 53 6.34 4.15 9.17
C VAL A 53 7.60 3.29 9.15
N SER A 54 8.67 3.84 9.69
CA SER A 54 9.94 3.11 9.83
C SER A 54 9.84 2.03 10.90
N PHE A 55 10.33 0.82 10.60
CA PHE A 55 10.50 -0.22 11.63
C PHE A 55 11.55 0.12 12.69
N LYS A 56 12.43 1.11 12.47
CA LYS A 56 13.44 1.54 13.45
C LYS A 56 12.86 2.55 14.45
N THR A 57 12.19 3.57 13.94
CA THR A 57 11.66 4.66 14.77
C THR A 57 10.22 4.41 15.21
N HIS A 58 9.49 3.56 14.49
CA HIS A 58 8.05 3.35 14.60
C HIS A 58 7.26 4.64 14.46
N ARG A 59 7.76 5.56 13.62
CA ARG A 59 7.16 6.86 13.33
C ARG A 59 7.28 7.17 11.85
N ILE A 60 6.43 8.09 11.41
CA ILE A 60 6.53 8.68 10.08
C ILE A 60 7.69 9.69 10.07
N PRO A 61 8.64 9.60 9.12
CA PRO A 61 9.67 10.62 8.93
C PRO A 61 9.06 12.01 8.69
N ASP A 62 9.65 13.06 9.27
CA ASP A 62 9.15 14.43 9.11
C ASP A 62 9.12 14.89 7.64
N SER A 63 10.02 14.36 6.81
CA SER A 63 10.06 14.59 5.36
C SER A 63 8.80 14.06 4.68
N ALA A 64 8.36 12.84 5.01
CA ALA A 64 7.13 12.25 4.49
C ALA A 64 5.91 13.02 4.96
N ARG A 65 5.83 13.36 6.26
CA ARG A 65 4.71 14.15 6.83
C ARG A 65 4.52 15.47 6.09
N LYS A 66 5.60 16.26 5.94
CA LYS A 66 5.58 17.55 5.22
C LYS A 66 5.21 17.38 3.75
N SER A 67 5.72 16.34 3.09
CA SER A 67 5.43 16.09 1.66
C SER A 67 3.97 15.75 1.44
N ILE A 68 3.38 14.93 2.32
CA ILE A 68 1.96 14.56 2.27
C ILE A 68 1.07 15.78 2.49
N GLU A 69 1.41 16.64 3.46
CA GLU A 69 0.70 17.91 3.66
C GLU A 69 0.78 18.82 2.41
N MET A 70 1.95 18.90 1.76
CA MET A 70 2.13 19.69 0.54
C MET A 70 1.25 19.20 -0.62
N ILE A 71 1.17 17.89 -0.86
CA ILE A 71 0.32 17.34 -1.94
C ILE A 71 -1.17 17.47 -1.61
N ARG A 72 -1.57 17.32 -0.34
CA ARG A 72 -2.95 17.57 0.11
C ARG A 72 -3.35 19.02 -0.16
N ASN A 73 -2.47 19.98 0.14
CA ASN A 73 -2.68 21.40 -0.13
C ASN A 73 -2.81 21.73 -1.64
N LYS A 74 -2.29 20.85 -2.52
CA LYS A 74 -2.50 20.92 -3.98
C LYS A 74 -3.81 20.27 -4.44
N GLY A 75 -4.62 19.73 -3.51
CA GLY A 75 -5.89 19.08 -3.80
C GLY A 75 -5.77 17.59 -4.15
N ILE A 76 -4.58 16.99 -4.02
CA ILE A 76 -4.36 15.56 -4.22
C ILE A 76 -4.92 14.81 -3.02
N LYS A 77 -5.77 13.82 -3.28
CA LYS A 77 -6.31 12.93 -2.26
C LYS A 77 -5.25 11.93 -1.83
N VAL A 78 -5.18 11.67 -0.52
CA VAL A 78 -4.22 10.70 0.02
C VAL A 78 -4.93 9.66 0.86
N PHE A 79 -4.56 8.41 0.64
CA PHE A 79 -5.22 7.24 1.22
C PHE A 79 -4.17 6.33 1.85
N ILE A 80 -4.60 5.63 2.89
CA ILE A 80 -3.83 4.52 3.46
C ILE A 80 -4.24 3.22 2.78
N ALA A 81 -3.29 2.33 2.52
CA ALA A 81 -3.54 0.99 2.02
C ALA A 81 -2.74 -0.06 2.79
N THR A 82 -3.37 -0.75 3.74
CA THR A 82 -2.68 -1.58 4.74
C THR A 82 -3.34 -2.94 4.97
N GLY A 83 -2.54 -3.91 5.42
CA GLY A 83 -3.04 -5.18 5.95
C GLY A 83 -3.64 -5.09 7.35
N ARG A 84 -3.41 -3.96 8.05
CA ARG A 84 -3.93 -3.73 9.40
C ARG A 84 -5.45 -3.57 9.40
N HIS A 85 -6.07 -3.96 10.51
CA HIS A 85 -7.43 -3.54 10.86
C HIS A 85 -7.42 -2.08 11.35
N SER A 86 -8.47 -1.30 11.10
CA SER A 86 -8.53 0.13 11.42
C SER A 86 -8.24 0.44 12.90
N SER A 87 -8.75 -0.37 13.82
CA SER A 87 -8.55 -0.20 15.27
C SER A 87 -7.10 -0.35 15.76
N VAL A 88 -6.19 -0.91 14.95
CA VAL A 88 -4.77 -1.11 15.30
C VAL A 88 -3.82 -0.21 14.49
N ILE A 89 -4.38 0.77 13.77
CA ILE A 89 -3.62 1.84 13.16
C ILE A 89 -3.37 2.90 14.23
N ASN A 90 -2.19 2.84 14.87
CA ASN A 90 -1.82 3.68 16.03
C ASN A 90 -0.54 4.50 15.83
N ASN A 91 -0.03 4.53 14.59
CA ASN A 91 1.31 5.02 14.24
C ASN A 91 1.30 6.06 13.10
N LEU A 92 0.14 6.64 12.81
CA LEU A 92 -0.02 7.70 11.80
C LEU A 92 -0.06 9.12 12.41
N ASP A 93 0.23 9.24 13.71
CA ASP A 93 0.20 10.49 14.47
C ASP A 93 -1.11 11.27 14.26
N ASP A 94 -1.02 12.57 13.96
CA ASP A 94 -2.13 13.51 13.72
C ASP A 94 -2.39 13.74 12.22
N MET A 95 -1.85 12.89 11.34
CA MET A 95 -2.00 13.06 9.90
C MET A 95 -3.42 12.78 9.42
N GLU A 96 -3.88 13.61 8.48
CA GLU A 96 -5.17 13.45 7.83
C GLU A 96 -5.07 12.65 6.52
N PHE A 97 -5.98 11.69 6.36
CA PHE A 97 -6.17 10.93 5.13
C PHE A 97 -7.62 11.01 4.66
N ASP A 98 -7.84 10.88 3.36
CA ASP A 98 -9.17 10.92 2.75
C ASP A 98 -9.91 9.58 2.84
N GLY A 99 -9.20 8.51 3.19
CA GLY A 99 -9.75 7.19 3.43
C GLY A 99 -8.68 6.11 3.64
N TYR A 100 -9.16 4.90 3.94
CA TYR A 100 -8.35 3.76 4.32
C TYR A 100 -8.83 2.51 3.58
N ILE A 101 -7.90 1.83 2.93
CA ILE A 101 -8.01 0.44 2.50
C ILE A 101 -7.35 -0.37 3.61
N THR A 102 -8.14 -1.13 4.36
CA THR A 102 -7.69 -1.94 5.51
C THR A 102 -7.90 -3.42 5.21
N MET A 103 -7.29 -4.29 6.04
CA MET A 103 -7.41 -5.75 5.91
C MET A 103 -7.09 -6.24 4.48
N ASN A 104 -6.01 -5.70 3.91
CA ASN A 104 -5.52 -6.00 2.56
C ASN A 104 -6.58 -5.80 1.45
N GLY A 105 -7.48 -4.82 1.60
CA GLY A 105 -8.52 -4.54 0.61
C GLY A 105 -9.91 -5.01 1.00
N CYS A 106 -10.03 -5.87 2.02
CA CYS A 106 -11.32 -6.43 2.44
C CYS A 106 -12.24 -5.40 3.06
N TYR A 107 -11.74 -4.22 3.43
CA TYR A 107 -12.55 -3.20 4.09
C TYR A 107 -12.05 -1.79 3.73
N CYS A 108 -12.88 -1.02 3.03
CA CYS A 108 -12.56 0.33 2.55
C CYS A 108 -13.45 1.38 3.24
N LEU A 109 -12.80 2.35 3.86
CA LEU A 109 -13.41 3.46 4.61
C LEU A 109 -13.10 4.78 3.95
N GLN A 110 -14.11 5.53 3.52
CA GLN A 110 -13.96 6.92 3.14
C GLN A 110 -14.00 7.80 4.39
N GLY A 111 -12.99 8.63 4.60
CA GLY A 111 -12.74 9.22 5.91
C GLY A 111 -12.55 8.12 6.96
N ASN A 112 -13.07 8.32 8.18
CA ASN A 112 -12.87 7.38 9.28
C ASN A 112 -14.01 6.34 9.42
N ASP A 113 -15.23 6.67 8.97
CA ASP A 113 -16.43 5.93 9.39
C ASP A 113 -17.30 5.46 8.21
N ASN A 114 -17.15 6.01 7.01
CA ASN A 114 -18.03 5.71 5.89
C ASN A 114 -17.52 4.51 5.10
N VAL A 115 -18.09 3.33 5.35
CA VAL A 115 -17.74 2.08 4.65
C VAL A 115 -18.24 2.12 3.21
N ILE A 116 -17.34 2.12 2.24
CA ILE A 116 -17.68 2.13 0.81
C ILE A 116 -17.59 0.73 0.19
N PHE A 117 -16.84 -0.17 0.80
CA PHE A 117 -16.70 -1.55 0.36
C PHE A 117 -16.27 -2.43 1.52
N LYS A 118 -16.82 -3.64 1.59
CA LYS A 118 -16.30 -4.71 2.45
C LYS A 118 -16.56 -6.08 1.86
N LYS A 119 -15.66 -7.04 2.11
CA LYS A 119 -15.82 -8.44 1.70
C LYS A 119 -15.25 -9.37 2.76
N SER A 120 -16.11 -10.22 3.30
CA SER A 120 -15.76 -11.26 4.27
C SER A 120 -15.34 -12.56 3.58
N ILE A 121 -14.64 -13.39 4.34
CA ILE A 121 -14.27 -14.76 3.99
C ILE A 121 -15.53 -15.64 3.98
N ASP A 122 -15.62 -16.58 3.04
CA ASP A 122 -16.73 -17.52 2.99
C ASP A 122 -16.81 -18.37 4.27
N GLN A 123 -18.00 -18.49 4.84
CA GLN A 123 -18.19 -19.21 6.11
C GLN A 123 -17.80 -20.70 6.01
N ALA A 124 -17.90 -21.31 4.83
CA ALA A 124 -17.44 -22.69 4.62
C ALA A 124 -15.92 -22.81 4.71
N ASP A 125 -15.18 -21.82 4.18
CA ASP A 125 -13.72 -21.75 4.30
C ASP A 125 -13.33 -21.52 5.77
N VAL A 126 -13.99 -20.60 6.48
CA VAL A 126 -13.78 -20.38 7.93
C VAL A 126 -13.96 -21.69 8.73
N ASN A 127 -15.06 -22.40 8.50
CA ASN A 127 -15.33 -23.66 9.19
C ASN A 127 -14.31 -24.74 8.85
N SER A 128 -13.89 -24.83 7.59
CA SER A 128 -12.86 -25.78 7.14
C SER A 128 -11.51 -25.49 7.80
N PHE A 129 -11.15 -24.21 7.95
CA PHE A 129 -9.94 -23.79 8.64
C PHE A 129 -9.98 -24.14 10.13
N ILE A 130 -11.10 -23.87 10.80
CA ILE A 130 -11.30 -24.18 12.22
C ILE A 130 -11.17 -25.70 12.45
N ASP A 131 -11.82 -26.52 11.62
CA ASP A 131 -11.75 -27.97 11.71
C ASP A 131 -10.31 -28.49 11.54
N TYR A 132 -9.54 -27.88 10.63
CA TYR A 132 -8.14 -28.21 10.42
C TYR A 132 -7.28 -27.92 11.65
N ILE A 133 -7.44 -26.72 12.26
CA ILE A 133 -6.70 -26.35 13.47
C ILE A 133 -7.06 -27.32 14.61
N GLN A 134 -8.35 -27.60 14.82
CA GLN A 134 -8.81 -28.49 15.90
C GLN A 134 -8.28 -29.93 15.77
N GLN A 135 -8.21 -30.47 14.55
CA GLN A 135 -7.89 -31.89 14.34
C GLN A 135 -6.40 -32.18 14.19
N LYS A 136 -5.68 -31.30 13.49
CA LYS A 136 -4.36 -31.64 12.94
C LYS A 136 -3.25 -30.75 13.45
N ARG A 137 -3.58 -29.57 14.01
CA ARG A 137 -2.56 -28.54 14.18
C ARG A 137 -2.95 -27.43 15.14
N GLU A 138 -2.23 -27.35 16.26
CA GLU A 138 -2.26 -26.13 17.08
C GLU A 138 -1.51 -25.03 16.33
N LEU A 139 -2.27 -24.18 15.63
CA LEU A 139 -1.76 -23.03 14.89
C LEU A 139 -2.32 -21.74 15.51
N PRO A 140 -1.48 -20.78 15.92
CA PRO A 140 -1.95 -19.45 16.25
C PRO A 140 -2.56 -18.77 15.03
N CYS A 141 -3.69 -18.13 15.22
CA CYS A 141 -4.34 -17.30 14.21
C CYS A 141 -5.03 -16.12 14.89
N LEU A 142 -4.80 -14.92 14.34
CA LEU A 142 -5.63 -13.76 14.63
C LEU A 142 -6.86 -13.80 13.74
N PHE A 143 -8.04 -13.85 14.35
CA PHE A 143 -9.31 -13.76 13.66
C PHE A 143 -9.77 -12.30 13.67
N VAL A 144 -10.00 -11.75 12.48
CA VAL A 144 -10.31 -10.34 12.25
C VAL A 144 -11.78 -10.19 11.86
N GLU A 145 -12.60 -9.78 12.84
CA GLU A 145 -13.99 -9.34 12.64
C GLU A 145 -14.01 -7.84 12.28
N GLU A 146 -15.18 -7.29 11.96
CA GLU A 146 -15.34 -5.87 11.59
C GLU A 146 -14.92 -4.87 12.68
N HIS A 147 -15.08 -5.27 13.95
CA HIS A 147 -14.82 -4.40 15.11
C HIS A 147 -14.01 -5.09 16.21
N ARG A 148 -13.61 -6.34 16.00
CA ARG A 148 -12.99 -7.17 17.03
C ARG A 148 -11.82 -7.97 16.46
N LEU A 149 -10.75 -7.98 17.24
CA LEU A 149 -9.55 -8.76 16.99
C LEU A 149 -9.41 -9.74 18.15
N SER A 150 -9.15 -11.00 17.84
CA SER A 150 -8.91 -12.01 18.86
C SER A 150 -8.11 -13.19 18.33
N PHE A 151 -7.28 -13.76 19.18
CA PHE A 151 -6.52 -14.97 18.87
C PHE A 151 -7.28 -16.21 19.33
N ASN A 152 -7.05 -17.36 18.68
CA ASN A 152 -7.40 -18.65 19.28
C ASN A 152 -6.38 -19.11 20.33
N TYR A 153 -5.12 -18.75 20.13
CA TYR A 153 -3.97 -19.21 20.92
C TYR A 153 -2.79 -18.25 20.72
N ILE A 154 -1.92 -18.13 21.73
CA ILE A 154 -0.74 -17.26 21.72
C ILE A 154 0.51 -18.09 22.02
N ASP A 155 1.47 -18.06 21.10
CA ASP A 155 2.82 -18.62 21.29
C ASP A 155 3.90 -17.52 21.22
N GLU A 156 5.17 -17.94 21.12
CA GLU A 156 6.30 -17.02 21.02
C GLU A 156 6.36 -16.26 19.68
N ASP A 157 5.88 -16.86 18.58
CA ASP A 157 5.84 -16.18 17.27
C ASP A 157 4.80 -15.06 17.28
N VAL A 158 3.64 -15.28 17.92
CA VAL A 158 2.63 -14.23 18.15
C VAL A 158 3.20 -13.11 19.03
N LYS A 159 3.87 -13.45 20.14
CA LYS A 159 4.50 -12.44 21.02
C LYS A 159 5.55 -11.61 20.29
N PHE A 160 6.37 -12.26 19.47
CA PHE A 160 7.36 -11.58 18.64
C PHE A 160 6.69 -10.61 17.67
N LEU A 161 5.64 -11.03 16.95
CA LEU A 161 4.94 -10.16 16.01
C LEU A 161 4.31 -8.95 16.70
N MET A 162 3.62 -9.15 17.82
CA MET A 162 3.00 -8.05 18.57
C MET A 162 4.05 -7.06 19.09
N SER A 163 5.22 -7.55 19.53
CA SER A 163 6.34 -6.69 19.93
C SER A 163 6.93 -5.92 18.75
N LEU A 164 7.09 -6.56 17.59
CA LEU A 164 7.62 -5.92 16.37
C LEU A 164 6.70 -4.79 15.91
N LEU A 165 5.38 -5.01 15.96
CA LEU A 165 4.37 -4.05 15.53
C LEU A 165 3.93 -3.07 16.62
N LYS A 166 4.48 -3.20 17.84
CA LYS A 166 4.10 -2.44 19.04
C LYS A 166 2.58 -2.41 19.26
N GLN A 167 1.97 -3.59 19.17
CA GLN A 167 0.55 -3.81 19.39
C GLN A 167 0.30 -4.43 20.76
N GLU A 168 -0.83 -4.09 21.37
CA GLU A 168 -1.32 -4.79 22.54
C GLU A 168 -1.80 -6.19 22.16
N MET A 169 -1.68 -7.15 23.07
CA MET A 169 -2.20 -8.49 22.86
C MET A 169 -3.73 -8.47 22.85
N PRO A 170 -4.39 -8.88 21.75
CA PRO A 170 -5.82 -9.08 21.72
C PRO A 170 -6.25 -10.19 22.69
N GLN A 171 -7.54 -10.23 22.98
CA GLN A 171 -8.14 -11.31 23.76
C GLN A 171 -8.03 -12.67 23.05
N ILE A 172 -8.22 -13.73 23.82
CA ILE A 172 -8.29 -15.10 23.33
C ILE A 172 -9.74 -15.58 23.35
N ASN A 173 -10.19 -16.24 22.29
CA ASN A 173 -11.47 -16.97 22.26
C ASN A 173 -11.24 -18.43 21.83
N ASP A 174 -12.11 -19.33 22.25
CA ASP A 174 -12.11 -20.71 21.74
C ASP A 174 -12.47 -20.75 20.26
N LEU A 175 -11.92 -21.71 19.51
CA LEU A 175 -12.12 -21.81 18.07
C LEU A 175 -13.59 -21.88 17.64
N ASP A 176 -14.45 -22.52 18.44
CA ASP A 176 -15.87 -22.63 18.14
C ASP A 176 -16.61 -21.28 18.18
N TYR A 177 -16.06 -20.25 18.82
CA TYR A 177 -16.61 -18.88 18.80
C TYR A 177 -16.70 -18.32 17.38
N TYR A 178 -15.80 -18.71 16.48
CA TYR A 178 -15.66 -18.12 15.14
C TYR A 178 -16.55 -18.76 14.07
N ARG A 179 -17.22 -19.88 14.37
CA ARG A 179 -17.96 -20.68 13.37
C ARG A 179 -19.19 -19.98 12.77
N ASP A 180 -19.68 -18.94 13.43
CA ASP A 180 -20.84 -18.12 13.04
C ASP A 180 -20.48 -16.63 12.91
N LYS A 181 -19.18 -16.30 12.87
CA LYS A 181 -18.70 -14.91 12.83
C LYS A 181 -18.33 -14.50 11.41
N GLU A 182 -18.68 -13.27 11.07
CA GLU A 182 -18.22 -12.63 9.85
C GLU A 182 -16.75 -12.20 10.02
N LEU A 183 -15.86 -12.84 9.27
CA LEU A 183 -14.42 -12.61 9.33
C LEU A 183 -13.94 -12.02 8.01
N PHE A 184 -13.10 -11.01 8.08
CA PHE A 184 -12.55 -10.32 6.91
C PHE A 184 -11.12 -10.76 6.61
N GLN A 185 -10.38 -11.19 7.63
CA GLN A 185 -9.00 -11.64 7.51
C GLN A 185 -8.68 -12.69 8.58
N LEU A 186 -7.79 -13.62 8.25
CA LEU A 186 -7.14 -14.53 9.19
C LEU A 186 -5.63 -14.30 9.12
N THR A 187 -5.00 -13.77 10.17
CA THR A 187 -3.53 -13.72 10.21
C THR A 187 -3.04 -15.03 10.83
N ALA A 188 -2.73 -15.99 9.97
CA ALA A 188 -2.47 -17.37 10.32
C ALA A 188 -0.96 -17.68 10.33
N PHE A 189 -0.46 -18.24 11.44
CA PHE A 189 0.97 -18.42 11.70
C PHE A 189 1.51 -19.73 11.10
N PHE A 190 1.42 -19.85 9.78
CA PHE A 190 2.05 -20.93 9.01
C PHE A 190 3.22 -20.41 8.15
N LYS A 191 4.21 -21.30 7.98
CA LYS A 191 5.38 -21.06 7.12
C LYS A 191 5.02 -21.26 5.64
N ASP A 192 5.82 -20.67 4.76
CA ASP A 192 5.71 -20.83 3.30
C ASP A 192 5.57 -22.31 2.86
N SER A 193 6.36 -23.21 3.45
CA SER A 193 6.32 -24.65 3.17
C SER A 193 4.99 -25.35 3.51
N GLN A 194 4.08 -24.66 4.21
CA GLN A 194 2.78 -25.17 4.65
C GLN A 194 1.62 -24.44 3.97
N GLU A 195 1.91 -23.43 3.16
CA GLU A 195 0.90 -22.58 2.54
C GLU A 195 0.01 -23.35 1.57
N GLU A 196 0.59 -24.20 0.72
CA GLU A 196 -0.18 -25.03 -0.22
C GLU A 196 -1.17 -25.94 0.52
N GLU A 197 -0.73 -26.58 1.62
CA GLU A 197 -1.59 -27.43 2.45
C GLU A 197 -2.75 -26.63 3.05
N VAL A 198 -2.46 -25.49 3.68
CA VAL A 198 -3.47 -24.65 4.34
C VAL A 198 -4.44 -24.05 3.32
N MET A 199 -3.93 -23.49 2.22
CA MET A 199 -4.76 -22.82 1.22
C MET A 199 -5.60 -23.80 0.39
N SER A 200 -5.22 -25.08 0.31
CA SER A 200 -6.07 -26.12 -0.31
C SER A 200 -7.42 -26.30 0.40
N LEU A 201 -7.51 -25.90 1.68
CA LEU A 201 -8.71 -25.95 2.50
C LEU A 201 -9.60 -24.71 2.33
N LEU A 202 -9.05 -23.65 1.72
CA LEU A 202 -9.64 -22.32 1.62
C LEU A 202 -9.73 -21.89 0.15
N PRO A 203 -10.49 -22.63 -0.70
CA PRO A 203 -10.52 -22.43 -2.14
C PRO A 203 -11.04 -21.05 -2.56
N ASN A 204 -11.78 -20.37 -1.68
CA ASN A 204 -12.33 -19.04 -1.90
C ASN A 204 -11.48 -17.95 -1.24
N CYS A 205 -10.25 -18.27 -0.82
CA CYS A 205 -9.33 -17.35 -0.18
C CYS A 205 -8.04 -17.13 -1.00
N SER A 206 -7.24 -16.17 -0.57
CA SER A 206 -5.88 -15.92 -1.05
C SER A 206 -4.99 -15.55 0.12
N ALA A 207 -3.74 -16.01 0.10
CA ALA A 207 -2.75 -15.70 1.13
C ALA A 207 -1.91 -14.49 0.70
N MET A 208 -1.76 -13.51 1.60
CA MET A 208 -0.97 -12.31 1.43
C MET A 208 0.22 -12.39 2.39
N ARG A 209 1.32 -12.98 1.92
CA ARG A 209 2.54 -13.16 2.70
C ARG A 209 3.48 -11.97 2.52
N TRP A 210 3.79 -11.32 3.63
CA TRP A 210 4.84 -10.29 3.70
C TRP A 210 5.90 -10.60 4.76
N TYR A 211 5.64 -11.57 5.64
CA TYR A 211 6.58 -12.05 6.65
C TYR A 211 6.75 -13.59 6.59
N PRO A 212 7.92 -14.15 6.96
CA PRO A 212 8.18 -15.59 6.77
C PRO A 212 7.33 -16.54 7.62
N THR A 213 6.82 -16.11 8.78
CA THR A 213 6.20 -17.01 9.77
C THR A 213 4.68 -16.98 9.76
N PHE A 214 4.05 -16.07 9.02
CA PHE A 214 2.59 -16.00 8.91
C PHE A 214 2.17 -15.45 7.55
N ALA A 215 0.89 -15.63 7.21
CA ALA A 215 0.26 -14.97 6.08
C ALA A 215 -1.11 -14.42 6.51
N ASP A 216 -1.50 -13.30 5.91
CA ASP A 216 -2.87 -12.81 5.99
C ASP A 216 -3.71 -13.54 4.94
N VAL A 217 -4.67 -14.33 5.37
CA VAL A 217 -5.62 -15.01 4.48
C VAL A 217 -6.88 -14.16 4.38
N ILE A 218 -7.25 -13.83 3.15
CA ILE A 218 -8.38 -12.96 2.83
C ILE A 218 -9.27 -13.58 1.75
N ALA A 219 -10.48 -13.04 1.58
CA ALA A 219 -11.39 -13.47 0.54
C ALA A 219 -10.78 -13.27 -0.87
N LYS A 220 -10.92 -14.27 -1.75
CA LYS A 220 -10.36 -14.26 -3.10
C LYS A 220 -10.97 -13.13 -3.95
N GLY A 221 -10.15 -12.58 -4.84
CA GLY A 221 -10.56 -11.47 -5.72
C GLY A 221 -10.68 -10.14 -4.98
N VAL A 222 -9.98 -10.01 -3.86
CA VAL A 222 -9.76 -8.75 -3.16
C VAL A 222 -8.28 -8.65 -2.84
N ASP A 223 -7.74 -7.44 -3.01
CA ASP A 223 -6.41 -7.02 -2.63
C ASP A 223 -6.42 -5.49 -2.50
N LYS A 224 -5.26 -4.90 -2.20
CA LYS A 224 -5.11 -3.44 -2.10
C LYS A 224 -5.42 -2.71 -3.43
N GLY A 225 -5.16 -3.32 -4.59
CA GLY A 225 -5.49 -2.78 -5.91
C GLY A 225 -7.00 -2.72 -6.16
N VAL A 226 -7.75 -3.76 -5.77
CA VAL A 226 -9.22 -3.71 -5.76
C VAL A 226 -9.73 -2.58 -4.85
N GLY A 227 -9.04 -2.32 -3.73
CA GLY A 227 -9.31 -1.15 -2.89
C GLY A 227 -9.11 0.19 -3.60
N ILE A 228 -8.06 0.32 -4.43
CA ILE A 228 -7.85 1.49 -5.29
C ILE A 228 -9.05 1.68 -6.22
N ASP A 229 -9.57 0.61 -6.83
CA ASP A 229 -10.74 0.69 -7.71
C ASP A 229 -11.97 1.24 -6.98
N GLN A 230 -12.18 0.87 -5.71
CA GLN A 230 -13.30 1.39 -4.92
C GLN A 230 -13.20 2.91 -4.77
N PHE A 231 -12.01 3.42 -4.46
CA PHE A 231 -11.79 4.86 -4.34
C PHE A 231 -11.83 5.59 -5.68
N CYS A 232 -11.33 4.98 -6.76
CA CYS A 232 -11.45 5.52 -8.11
C CYS A 232 -12.93 5.67 -8.50
N ASN A 233 -13.74 4.64 -8.27
CA ASN A 233 -15.18 4.67 -8.52
C ASN A 233 -15.89 5.70 -7.64
N TYR A 234 -15.53 5.79 -6.36
CA TYR A 234 -16.16 6.72 -5.42
C TYR A 234 -15.90 8.19 -5.78
N TYR A 235 -14.67 8.54 -6.15
CA TYR A 235 -14.26 9.91 -6.44
C TYR A 235 -14.28 10.27 -7.94
N GLY A 236 -14.52 9.30 -8.83
CA GLY A 236 -14.49 9.49 -10.27
C GLY A 236 -13.09 9.70 -10.84
N PHE A 237 -12.08 9.07 -10.24
CA PHE A 237 -10.72 9.05 -10.78
C PHE A 237 -10.57 7.96 -11.84
N SER A 238 -9.75 8.23 -12.84
CA SER A 238 -9.20 7.18 -13.70
C SER A 238 -7.97 6.57 -13.05
N LEU A 239 -7.67 5.30 -13.38
CA LEU A 239 -6.55 4.58 -12.79
C LEU A 239 -5.21 5.27 -13.09
N GLU A 240 -5.06 5.87 -14.27
CA GLU A 240 -3.88 6.64 -14.69
C GLU A 240 -3.64 7.90 -13.84
N GLU A 241 -4.63 8.35 -13.06
CA GLU A 241 -4.52 9.49 -12.15
C GLU A 241 -4.13 9.05 -10.72
N THR A 242 -3.81 7.77 -10.52
CA THR A 242 -3.41 7.22 -9.22
C THR A 242 -1.92 6.98 -9.12
N MET A 243 -1.39 7.06 -7.90
CA MET A 243 -0.04 6.63 -7.55
C MET A 243 -0.10 5.77 -6.29
N ALA A 244 0.73 4.74 -6.19
CA ALA A 244 0.79 3.87 -5.02
C ALA A 244 2.22 3.69 -4.52
N PHE A 245 2.39 3.65 -3.19
CA PHE A 245 3.66 3.38 -2.51
C PHE A 245 3.55 2.11 -1.67
N GLY A 246 4.57 1.25 -1.74
CA GLY A 246 4.62 0.02 -0.95
C GLY A 246 6.00 -0.61 -0.88
N ASP A 247 6.15 -1.59 0.00
CA ASP A 247 7.41 -2.34 0.20
C ASP A 247 7.21 -3.83 0.47
N GLY A 248 5.99 -4.26 0.80
CA GLY A 248 5.64 -5.63 1.15
C GLY A 248 5.07 -6.44 -0.02
N GLY A 249 5.04 -7.77 0.14
CA GLY A 249 4.47 -8.69 -0.86
C GLY A 249 2.98 -8.43 -1.14
N ASN A 250 2.24 -7.96 -0.14
CA ASN A 250 0.84 -7.54 -0.25
C ASN A 250 0.64 -6.20 -0.99
N ASP A 251 1.71 -5.51 -1.37
CA ASP A 251 1.65 -4.29 -2.19
C ASP A 251 1.81 -4.57 -3.68
N ILE A 252 2.31 -5.76 -4.08
CA ILE A 252 2.63 -6.09 -5.48
C ILE A 252 1.46 -5.79 -6.42
N GLU A 253 0.25 -6.24 -6.07
CA GLU A 253 -0.93 -6.03 -6.89
C GLU A 253 -1.29 -4.53 -6.97
N MET A 254 -1.21 -3.80 -5.86
CA MET A 254 -1.45 -2.36 -5.83
C MET A 254 -0.44 -1.57 -6.68
N LEU A 255 0.85 -1.94 -6.61
CA LEU A 255 1.93 -1.29 -7.36
C LEU A 255 1.80 -1.49 -8.86
N ARG A 256 1.38 -2.68 -9.30
CA ARG A 256 1.10 -2.97 -10.72
C ARG A 256 -0.18 -2.34 -11.22
N HIS A 257 -1.16 -2.19 -10.33
CA HIS A 257 -2.49 -1.75 -10.67
C HIS A 257 -2.60 -0.23 -10.76
N ALA A 258 -1.96 0.51 -9.85
CA ALA A 258 -1.99 1.97 -9.88
C ALA A 258 -1.40 2.53 -11.18
N GLY A 259 -1.81 3.75 -11.53
CA GLY A 259 -1.27 4.46 -12.70
C GLY A 259 0.23 4.70 -12.62
N ILE A 260 0.76 4.83 -11.41
CA ILE A 260 2.19 4.84 -11.09
C ILE A 260 2.44 4.03 -9.82
N GLY A 261 3.15 2.92 -9.91
CA GLY A 261 3.63 2.14 -8.77
C GLY A 261 5.02 2.60 -8.31
N VAL A 262 5.20 2.84 -7.01
CA VAL A 262 6.48 3.19 -6.39
C VAL A 262 6.85 2.17 -5.30
N ALA A 263 7.93 1.43 -5.52
CA ALA A 263 8.49 0.55 -4.50
C ALA A 263 9.52 1.30 -3.64
N MET A 264 9.48 1.09 -2.33
CA MET A 264 10.47 1.65 -1.40
C MET A 264 11.84 0.98 -1.55
N GLY A 265 12.92 1.69 -1.22
CA GLY A 265 14.28 1.16 -1.35
C GLY A 265 14.57 -0.04 -0.45
N ASN A 266 13.85 -0.15 0.68
CA ASN A 266 13.90 -1.29 1.61
C ASN A 266 13.09 -2.51 1.15
N ALA A 267 12.32 -2.41 0.07
CA ALA A 267 11.56 -3.52 -0.47
C ALA A 267 12.47 -4.64 -1.02
N LYS A 268 11.97 -5.87 -1.07
CA LYS A 268 12.67 -6.97 -1.76
C LYS A 268 12.62 -6.76 -3.28
N GLU A 269 13.52 -7.43 -4.00
CA GLU A 269 13.64 -7.28 -5.45
C GLU A 269 12.37 -7.65 -6.22
N GLU A 270 11.62 -8.66 -5.77
CA GLU A 270 10.35 -9.04 -6.39
C GLU A 270 9.28 -7.94 -6.31
N ILE A 271 9.28 -7.13 -5.24
CA ILE A 271 8.39 -5.96 -5.09
C ILE A 271 8.89 -4.82 -5.96
N LYS A 272 10.19 -4.57 -6.00
CA LYS A 272 10.78 -3.53 -6.86
C LYS A 272 10.49 -3.76 -8.34
N GLN A 273 10.48 -5.02 -8.78
CA GLN A 273 10.13 -5.40 -10.16
C GLN A 273 8.65 -5.18 -10.51
N ALA A 274 7.78 -5.03 -9.51
CA ALA A 274 6.36 -4.76 -9.70
C ALA A 274 6.04 -3.26 -9.86
N ALA A 275 7.01 -2.37 -9.61
CA ALA A 275 6.83 -0.93 -9.62
C ALA A 275 7.43 -0.25 -10.85
N ASP A 276 6.89 0.91 -11.22
CA ASP A 276 7.43 1.77 -12.29
C ASP A 276 8.67 2.53 -11.84
N TYR A 277 8.78 2.80 -10.54
CA TYR A 277 9.90 3.52 -9.93
C TYR A 277 10.28 2.90 -8.59
N VAL A 278 11.58 2.80 -8.35
CA VAL A 278 12.14 2.42 -7.05
C VAL A 278 12.74 3.66 -6.41
N THR A 279 12.23 4.04 -5.25
CA THR A 279 12.74 5.18 -4.47
C THR A 279 13.73 4.72 -3.39
N ASP A 280 14.23 5.65 -2.58
CA ASP A 280 15.06 5.33 -1.42
C ASP A 280 14.26 4.68 -0.28
N THR A 281 14.93 4.28 0.79
CA THR A 281 14.27 3.63 1.94
C THR A 281 13.37 4.60 2.70
N VAL A 282 12.46 4.05 3.51
CA VAL A 282 11.67 4.86 4.47
C VAL A 282 12.55 5.70 5.41
N ASP A 283 13.75 5.22 5.76
CA ASP A 283 14.69 5.93 6.64
C ASP A 283 15.55 6.97 5.90
N ASP A 284 15.53 6.97 4.56
CA ASP A 284 16.34 7.83 3.69
C ASP A 284 15.45 8.74 2.82
N ASP A 285 14.33 9.23 3.37
CA ASP A 285 13.40 10.16 2.73
C ASP A 285 12.76 9.64 1.42
N GLY A 286 12.57 8.31 1.30
CA GLY A 286 12.07 7.67 0.07
C GLY A 286 10.77 8.26 -0.49
N VAL A 287 9.79 8.54 0.37
CA VAL A 287 8.51 9.15 -0.06
C VAL A 287 8.74 10.55 -0.64
N LEU A 288 9.49 11.41 0.06
CA LEU A 288 9.81 12.76 -0.41
C LEU A 288 10.52 12.71 -1.78
N LYS A 289 11.55 11.86 -1.91
CA LYS A 289 12.36 11.76 -3.14
C LYS A 289 11.54 11.29 -4.33
N ALA A 290 10.63 10.35 -4.13
CA ALA A 290 9.71 9.93 -5.18
C ALA A 290 8.76 11.06 -5.59
N LEU A 291 8.14 11.74 -4.62
CA LEU A 291 7.26 12.87 -4.91
C LEU A 291 8.00 14.01 -5.65
N GLN A 292 9.27 14.26 -5.32
CA GLN A 292 10.14 15.20 -6.06
C GLN A 292 10.43 14.70 -7.48
N HIS A 293 10.73 13.41 -7.66
CA HIS A 293 10.98 12.80 -8.96
C HIS A 293 9.81 13.02 -9.92
N PHE A 294 8.59 12.88 -9.44
CA PHE A 294 7.37 13.10 -10.22
C PHE A 294 6.87 14.55 -10.22
N GLY A 295 7.63 15.50 -9.63
CA GLY A 295 7.29 16.92 -9.62
C GLY A 295 6.04 17.27 -8.80
N LEU A 296 5.68 16.45 -7.82
CA LEU A 296 4.49 16.61 -6.98
C LEU A 296 4.74 17.51 -5.76
N VAL A 297 6.00 17.72 -5.35
CA VAL A 297 6.40 18.62 -4.24
C VAL A 297 7.50 19.57 -4.66
#